data_AF-A0A382RDR8-F1
#
_entry.id   AF-A0A382RDR8-F1
#
_cell.length_a   1.000
_cell.length_b   1.000
_cell.length_c   1.000
_cell.angle_alpha   90.00
_cell.angle_beta   90.00
_cell.angle_gamma   90.00
#
_symmetry.space_group_name_H-M   'P 1'
#
loop_
_entity.id
_entity.type
_entity.pdbx_description
1 polymer ?
#
loop_
_entity_poly.entity_id
_entity_poly.type
_entity_poly.pdbx_seq_one_letter_code
_entity_poly.pdbx_strand_id
1 'polypeptide(L)'
;SHFHDYDTAIKKDAEATRAIETFNVGGLNGGLACGFRPLSGLLRVARRLDLRPTALDVRNSGDTVGDKKRVVGYGSYAFEYSGIARIPEKFRSGLIDIAQRSIRHGIKTGRCPNVDVMSFPQPMRTMRRTFVSIHADGKLRGCVGSIGASNHLAADVTQNAYRAAFQDKRFKALTDGDLEGIDLGVSILSTPRPMEFDDEAHLAEQIQPDKDGLILSDGDKRGVFLPVVWEQISSPREFVRRLKNKAGLPLDYWSDSLQVWRYTTETFSAKFSPATTS
;
A
#
# COMPACT_ATOMS: atom_id res chain seq x y z
N SER A 1 -2.67 8.44 23.92
CA SER A 1 -1.69 8.99 24.87
C SER A 1 -2.39 9.82 25.97
N HIS A 2 -1.87 9.87 27.21
CA HIS A 2 -2.40 10.71 28.29
C HIS A 2 -1.30 11.55 28.94
N PHE A 3 -1.56 12.85 29.11
CA PHE A 3 -0.77 13.77 29.95
C PHE A 3 0.68 13.98 29.53
N HIS A 4 1.00 13.74 28.26
CA HIS A 4 2.27 14.12 27.65
C HIS A 4 2.17 15.49 27.00
N ASP A 5 3.32 16.10 26.73
CA ASP A 5 3.39 17.25 25.83
C ASP A 5 2.90 16.87 24.43
N TYR A 6 2.53 17.88 23.65
CA TYR A 6 1.91 17.73 22.33
C TYR A 6 2.74 16.89 21.35
N ASP A 7 4.06 17.14 21.26
CA ASP A 7 4.92 16.44 20.30
C ASP A 7 5.13 14.99 20.68
N THR A 8 5.31 14.71 21.98
CA THR A 8 5.37 13.35 22.51
C THR A 8 4.04 12.62 22.30
N ALA A 9 2.91 13.29 22.53
CA ALA A 9 1.58 12.72 22.32
C ALA A 9 1.35 12.32 20.86
N ILE A 10 1.69 13.19 19.90
CA ILE A 10 1.61 12.89 18.46
C ILE A 10 2.37 11.61 18.11
N LYS A 11 3.61 11.46 18.60
CA LYS A 11 4.42 10.26 18.33
C LYS A 11 3.78 9.00 18.88
N LYS A 12 3.28 9.05 20.11
CA LYS A 12 2.63 7.90 20.77
C LYS A 12 1.29 7.55 20.12
N ASP A 13 0.53 8.56 19.69
CA ASP A 13 -0.74 8.34 19.01
C ASP A 13 -0.52 7.76 17.60
N ALA A 14 0.54 8.17 16.90
CA ALA A 14 0.97 7.55 15.65
C ALA A 14 1.44 6.10 15.85
N GLU A 15 2.17 5.80 16.92
CA GLU A 15 2.58 4.44 17.28
C GLU A 15 1.37 3.53 17.58
N ALA A 16 0.43 4.04 18.39
CA ALA A 16 -0.83 3.34 18.68
C ALA A 16 -1.62 3.05 17.39
N THR A 17 -1.75 4.06 16.53
CA THR A 17 -2.44 3.96 15.23
C THR A 17 -1.79 2.91 14.35
N ARG A 18 -0.46 2.94 14.22
CA ARG A 18 0.30 1.94 13.46
C ARG A 18 0.06 0.54 14.01
N ALA A 19 0.07 0.36 15.33
CA ALA A 19 -0.16 -0.94 15.94
C ALA A 19 -1.61 -1.44 15.69
N ILE A 20 -2.59 -0.54 15.72
CA ILE A 20 -4.00 -0.83 15.38
C ILE A 20 -4.12 -1.24 13.90
N GLU A 21 -3.68 -0.40 12.97
CA GLU A 21 -3.83 -0.62 11.52
C GLU A 21 -3.07 -1.85 11.00
N THR A 22 -1.98 -2.24 11.68
CA THR A 22 -1.18 -3.43 11.34
C THR A 22 -1.55 -4.67 12.16
N PHE A 23 -2.56 -4.58 13.03
CA PHE A 23 -2.93 -5.63 13.99
C PHE A 23 -1.75 -6.11 14.86
N ASN A 24 -0.81 -5.23 15.18
CA ASN A 24 0.27 -5.51 16.11
C ASN A 24 -0.23 -5.41 17.56
N VAL A 25 -1.02 -6.39 17.97
CA VAL A 25 -1.59 -6.48 19.32
C VAL A 25 -0.49 -6.52 20.39
N GLY A 26 0.66 -7.14 20.12
CA GLY A 26 1.80 -7.19 21.04
C GLY A 26 2.47 -5.84 21.27
N GLY A 27 2.38 -4.92 20.30
CA GLY A 27 2.88 -3.55 20.43
C GLY A 27 1.95 -2.62 21.23
N LEU A 28 0.68 -2.97 21.41
CA LEU A 28 -0.28 -2.14 22.15
C LEU A 28 -0.14 -2.35 23.66
N ASN A 29 0.03 -1.25 24.38
CA ASN A 29 0.16 -1.24 25.84
C ASN A 29 -0.54 -0.01 26.45
N GLY A 30 -0.63 0.01 27.79
CA GLY A 30 -1.31 1.07 28.54
C GLY A 30 -0.72 2.48 28.35
N GLY A 31 0.55 2.59 27.94
CA GLY A 31 1.19 3.87 27.64
C GLY A 31 0.79 4.46 26.28
N LEU A 32 0.28 3.62 25.36
CA LEU A 32 -0.20 4.03 24.05
C LEU A 32 -1.72 4.28 24.07
N ALA A 33 -2.46 3.32 24.64
CA ALA A 33 -3.92 3.39 24.77
C ALA A 33 -4.36 2.91 26.17
N CYS A 34 -5.08 3.76 26.90
CA CYS A 34 -5.61 3.41 28.23
C CYS A 34 -6.55 2.19 28.19
N GLY A 35 -7.29 2.01 27.08
CA GLY A 35 -8.14 0.86 26.80
C GLY A 35 -7.48 -0.25 25.98
N PHE A 36 -6.15 -0.45 26.06
CA PHE A 36 -5.46 -1.39 25.16
C PHE A 36 -5.95 -2.85 25.26
N ARG A 37 -6.43 -3.31 26.43
CA ARG A 37 -6.92 -4.69 26.62
C ARG A 37 -8.19 -4.99 25.81
N PRO A 38 -9.32 -4.24 25.98
CA PRO A 38 -10.49 -4.45 25.14
C PRO A 38 -10.20 -4.17 23.66
N LEU A 39 -9.38 -3.17 23.34
CA LEU A 39 -8.93 -2.91 21.96
C LEU A 39 -8.19 -4.11 21.36
N SER A 40 -7.31 -4.75 22.13
CA SER A 40 -6.60 -5.98 21.72
C SER A 40 -7.58 -7.12 21.43
N GLY A 41 -8.63 -7.25 22.24
CA GLY A 41 -9.72 -8.20 22.00
C GLY A 41 -10.45 -7.93 20.68
N LEU A 42 -10.85 -6.67 20.46
CA LEU A 42 -11.49 -6.21 19.22
C LEU A 42 -10.62 -6.51 17.99
N LEU A 43 -9.33 -6.19 18.03
CA LEU A 43 -8.40 -6.45 16.93
C LEU A 43 -8.25 -7.94 16.60
N ARG A 44 -8.27 -8.82 17.61
CA ARG A 44 -8.25 -10.27 17.37
C ARG A 44 -9.51 -10.76 16.67
N VAL A 45 -10.68 -10.25 17.07
CA VAL A 45 -11.96 -10.60 16.44
C VAL A 45 -12.05 -10.04 15.03
N ALA A 46 -11.71 -8.76 14.83
CA ALA A 46 -11.70 -8.12 13.52
C ALA A 46 -10.83 -8.88 12.52
N ARG A 47 -9.63 -9.34 12.91
CA ARG A 47 -8.77 -10.16 12.06
C ARG A 47 -9.45 -11.47 11.64
N ARG A 48 -10.17 -12.13 12.55
CA ARG A 48 -10.91 -13.38 12.24
C ARG A 48 -12.10 -13.15 11.30
N LEU A 49 -12.71 -11.97 11.39
CA LEU A 49 -13.83 -11.55 10.53
C LEU A 49 -13.37 -10.93 9.21
N ASP A 50 -12.07 -11.02 8.88
CA ASP A 50 -11.48 -10.42 7.68
C ASP A 50 -11.76 -8.91 7.56
N LEU A 51 -11.83 -8.22 8.69
CA LEU A 51 -11.94 -6.77 8.76
C LEU A 51 -10.56 -6.14 8.85
N ARG A 52 -10.41 -4.93 8.34
CA ARG A 52 -9.22 -4.11 8.40
C ARG A 52 -9.54 -2.82 9.15
N PRO A 53 -8.83 -2.50 10.23
CA PRO A 53 -8.90 -1.20 10.86
C PRO A 53 -8.26 -0.14 9.95
N THR A 54 -8.99 0.94 9.72
CA THR A 54 -8.54 2.13 9.00
C THR A 54 -8.79 3.33 9.90
N ALA A 55 -7.75 4.08 10.23
CA ALA A 55 -7.89 5.31 11.00
C ALA A 55 -8.63 6.39 10.18
N LEU A 56 -9.69 6.94 10.75
CA LEU A 56 -10.50 8.00 10.15
C LEU A 56 -10.01 9.39 10.57
N ASP A 57 -9.71 9.53 11.87
CA ASP A 57 -9.07 10.73 12.41
C ASP A 57 -8.32 10.38 13.71
N VAL A 58 -7.23 11.08 13.96
CA VAL A 58 -6.42 10.96 15.18
C VAL A 58 -6.00 12.36 15.59
N ARG A 59 -6.41 12.77 16.79
CA ARG A 59 -6.19 14.12 17.33
C ARG A 59 -5.88 14.05 18.81
N ASN A 60 -5.41 15.15 19.37
CA ASN A 60 -5.29 15.33 20.80
C ASN A 60 -5.95 16.62 21.27
N SER A 61 -6.16 16.76 22.57
CA SER A 61 -6.82 17.95 23.16
C SER A 61 -6.11 19.27 22.87
N GLY A 62 -4.83 19.26 22.51
CA GLY A 62 -4.07 20.43 22.08
C GLY A 62 -4.32 20.86 20.62
N ASP A 63 -5.06 20.08 19.83
CA ASP A 63 -5.48 20.44 18.46
C ASP A 63 -6.66 21.43 18.44
N THR A 64 -7.22 21.76 19.59
CA THR A 64 -8.28 22.76 19.75
C THR A 64 -7.72 24.07 20.30
N VAL A 65 -8.01 24.40 21.57
CA VAL A 65 -7.58 25.64 22.26
C VAL A 65 -6.87 25.33 23.59
N GLY A 66 -6.58 24.06 23.87
CA GLY A 66 -6.01 23.61 25.14
C GLY A 66 -4.49 23.82 25.28
N ASP A 67 -4.01 23.74 26.52
CA ASP A 67 -2.58 23.73 26.85
C ASP A 67 -1.88 22.52 26.21
N LYS A 68 -0.83 22.79 25.42
CA LYS A 68 -0.01 21.79 24.73
C LYS A 68 0.98 21.06 25.65
N LYS A 69 1.07 21.43 26.93
CA LYS A 69 1.96 20.78 27.91
C LYS A 69 1.46 19.42 28.38
N ARG A 70 0.14 19.20 28.40
CA ARG A 70 -0.49 17.95 28.87
C ARG A 70 -1.76 17.66 28.09
N VAL A 71 -1.64 16.83 27.07
CA VAL A 71 -2.76 16.52 26.17
C VAL A 71 -3.29 15.09 26.32
N VAL A 72 -4.51 14.88 25.86
CA VAL A 72 -5.17 13.57 25.78
C VAL A 72 -5.43 13.26 24.30
N GLY A 73 -4.98 12.10 23.84
CA GLY A 73 -5.18 11.62 22.48
C GLY A 73 -6.53 10.92 22.28
N TYR A 74 -7.13 11.12 21.11
CA TYR A 74 -8.39 10.54 20.66
C TYR A 74 -8.18 9.97 19.24
N GLY A 75 -8.71 8.77 18.99
CA GLY A 75 -8.64 8.14 17.68
C GLY A 75 -9.97 7.54 17.28
N SER A 76 -10.36 7.74 16.02
CA SER A 76 -11.54 7.14 15.38
C SER A 76 -11.09 6.18 14.29
N TYR A 77 -11.67 4.98 14.27
CA TYR A 77 -11.26 3.91 13.36
C TYR A 77 -12.50 3.24 12.75
N ALA A 78 -12.46 2.99 11.44
CA ALA A 78 -13.41 2.14 10.74
C ALA A 78 -12.86 0.72 10.65
N PHE A 79 -13.75 -0.27 10.73
CA PHE A 79 -13.43 -1.67 10.44
C PHE A 79 -14.13 -2.06 9.14
N GLU A 80 -13.35 -2.15 8.07
CA GLU A 80 -13.86 -2.36 6.70
C GLU A 80 -13.50 -3.76 6.23
N TYR A 81 -14.24 -4.33 5.27
CA TYR A 81 -13.83 -5.59 4.66
C TYR A 81 -12.44 -5.46 4.02
N SER A 82 -11.54 -6.36 4.42
CA SER A 82 -10.12 -6.29 4.06
C SER A 82 -9.85 -6.42 2.57
N GLY A 83 -10.77 -7.07 1.84
CA GLY A 83 -10.75 -7.21 0.38
C GLY A 83 -11.08 -5.94 -0.39
N ILE A 84 -11.34 -4.81 0.29
CA ILE A 84 -11.63 -3.52 -0.34
C ILE A 84 -10.38 -2.63 -0.27
N ALA A 85 -9.87 -2.23 -1.44
CA ALA A 85 -8.69 -1.38 -1.57
C ALA A 85 -8.98 0.13 -1.52
N ARG A 86 -10.25 0.52 -1.38
CA ARG A 86 -10.75 1.88 -1.65
C ARG A 86 -10.13 2.99 -0.81
N ILE A 87 -9.90 4.14 -1.44
CA ILE A 87 -9.67 5.46 -0.85
C ILE A 87 -10.77 6.44 -1.30
N PRO A 88 -11.15 7.45 -0.49
CA PRO A 88 -12.08 8.47 -0.96
C PRO A 88 -11.52 9.22 -2.17
N GLU A 89 -12.36 9.40 -3.20
CA GLU A 89 -11.97 9.88 -4.54
C GLU A 89 -11.21 11.21 -4.50
N LYS A 90 -11.60 12.13 -3.61
CA LYS A 90 -10.96 13.44 -3.43
C LYS A 90 -9.47 13.38 -3.08
N PHE A 91 -8.95 12.24 -2.62
CA PHE A 91 -7.53 12.06 -2.28
C PHE A 91 -6.71 11.42 -3.41
N ARG A 92 -7.34 10.90 -4.47
CA ARG A 92 -6.65 10.22 -5.58
C ARG A 92 -5.67 11.15 -6.31
N SER A 93 -6.10 12.36 -6.62
CA SER A 93 -5.25 13.39 -7.26
C SER A 93 -4.04 13.77 -6.40
N GLY A 94 -4.21 13.84 -5.08
CA GLY A 94 -3.12 14.09 -4.14
C GLY A 94 -2.05 13.00 -4.14
N LEU A 95 -2.45 11.73 -4.26
CA LEU A 95 -1.48 10.62 -4.36
C LEU A 95 -0.72 10.64 -5.70
N ILE A 96 -1.41 10.98 -6.79
CA ILE A 96 -0.76 11.19 -8.10
C ILE A 96 0.24 12.34 -8.03
N ASP A 97 -0.13 13.48 -7.46
CA ASP A 97 0.74 14.65 -7.32
C ASP A 97 2.00 14.33 -6.50
N ILE A 98 1.87 13.62 -5.38
CA ILE A 98 3.03 13.16 -4.59
C ILE A 98 3.95 12.26 -5.42
N ALA A 99 3.39 11.33 -6.20
CA ALA A 99 4.17 10.47 -7.07
C ALA A 99 4.92 11.29 -8.14
N GLN A 100 4.27 12.29 -8.75
CA GLN A 100 4.91 13.21 -9.71
C GLN A 100 6.04 14.01 -9.05
N ARG A 101 5.80 14.59 -7.86
CA ARG A 101 6.82 15.32 -7.10
C ARG A 101 8.02 14.43 -6.75
N SER A 102 7.77 13.17 -6.40
CA SER A 102 8.83 12.19 -6.13
C SER A 102 9.73 11.96 -7.34
N ILE A 103 9.13 11.78 -8.52
CA ILE A 103 9.86 11.60 -9.78
C ILE A 103 10.66 12.86 -10.12
N ARG A 104 10.06 14.05 -10.06
CA ARG A 104 10.79 15.31 -10.33
C ARG A 104 11.96 15.54 -9.37
N HIS A 105 11.75 15.27 -8.08
CA HIS A 105 12.82 15.37 -7.09
C HIS A 105 13.95 14.38 -7.40
N GLY A 106 13.61 13.16 -7.80
CA GLY A 106 14.58 12.14 -8.24
C GLY A 106 15.39 12.56 -9.46
N ILE A 107 14.76 13.16 -10.48
CA ILE A 107 15.47 13.71 -11.65
C ILE A 107 16.44 14.82 -11.23
N LYS A 108 16.00 15.75 -10.38
CA LYS A 108 16.82 16.91 -9.96
C LYS A 108 17.97 16.54 -9.04
N THR A 109 17.79 15.56 -8.15
CA THR A 109 18.70 15.32 -7.02
C THR A 109 19.35 13.93 -7.03
N GLY A 110 18.84 13.01 -7.85
CA GLY A 110 19.19 11.60 -7.82
C GLY A 110 18.70 10.84 -6.59
N ARG A 111 17.93 11.47 -5.68
CA ARG A 111 17.51 10.87 -4.40
C ARG A 111 15.98 10.81 -4.29
N CYS A 112 15.47 9.88 -3.47
CA CYS A 112 14.06 9.85 -3.11
C CYS A 112 13.80 10.97 -2.10
N PRO A 113 12.73 11.79 -2.24
CA PRO A 113 12.45 12.83 -1.26
C PRO A 113 12.02 12.20 0.06
N ASN A 114 12.38 12.88 1.15
CA ASN A 114 11.79 12.60 2.46
C ASN A 114 10.43 13.32 2.54
N VAL A 115 9.42 12.65 3.06
CA VAL A 115 8.07 13.20 3.19
C VAL A 115 7.69 13.29 4.65
N ASP A 116 7.22 14.47 5.06
CA ASP A 116 6.57 14.61 6.35
C ASP A 116 5.17 13.99 6.28
N VAL A 117 5.06 12.74 6.70
CA VAL A 117 3.81 11.98 6.70
C VAL A 117 2.72 12.70 7.48
N MET A 118 3.07 13.42 8.55
CA MET A 118 2.09 14.06 9.41
C MET A 118 1.40 15.26 8.74
N SER A 119 2.01 15.84 7.71
CA SER A 119 1.44 16.93 6.91
C SER A 119 0.26 16.49 6.02
N PHE A 120 0.06 15.18 5.81
CA PHE A 120 -1.01 14.67 4.97
C PHE A 120 -2.31 14.41 5.76
N PRO A 121 -3.47 14.49 5.09
CA PRO A 121 -4.75 14.13 5.69
C PRO A 121 -4.79 12.63 6.05
N GLN A 122 -5.55 12.28 7.10
CA GLN A 122 -5.56 10.93 7.67
C GLN A 122 -5.71 9.78 6.66
N PRO A 123 -6.59 9.83 5.63
CA PRO A 123 -6.70 8.74 4.66
C PRO A 123 -5.40 8.43 3.90
N MET A 124 -4.53 9.42 3.71
CA MET A 124 -3.20 9.28 3.08
C MET A 124 -2.10 8.90 4.08
N ARG A 125 -2.42 8.89 5.38
CA ARG A 125 -1.57 8.39 6.48
C ARG A 125 -1.88 6.93 6.83
N THR A 126 -2.86 6.29 6.21
CA THR A 126 -3.22 4.90 6.51
C THR A 126 -2.12 3.93 6.08
N MET A 127 -1.95 2.83 6.82
CA MET A 127 -1.04 1.75 6.46
C MET A 127 -1.62 0.95 5.29
N ARG A 128 -1.05 1.14 4.09
CA ARG A 128 -1.49 0.54 2.83
C ARG A 128 -0.29 0.12 1.99
N ARG A 129 -0.56 -0.75 1.02
CA ARG A 129 0.40 -1.22 0.03
C ARG A 129 0.06 -0.60 -1.31
N THR A 130 1.05 -0.15 -2.05
CA THR A 130 0.84 0.41 -3.39
C THR A 130 1.77 -0.19 -4.44
N PHE A 131 1.33 -0.09 -5.67
CA PHE A 131 2.18 -0.15 -6.85
C PHE A 131 2.05 1.17 -7.59
N VAL A 132 3.18 1.71 -8.04
CA VAL A 132 3.21 2.83 -8.97
C VAL A 132 3.66 2.31 -10.31
N SER A 133 2.89 2.63 -11.35
CA SER A 133 3.17 2.26 -12.74
C SER A 133 3.33 3.51 -13.59
N ILE A 134 4.31 3.51 -14.47
CA ILE A 134 4.60 4.57 -15.42
C ILE A 134 4.42 3.96 -16.81
N HIS A 135 3.63 4.61 -17.65
CA HIS A 135 3.45 4.24 -19.05
C HIS A 135 3.87 5.39 -19.96
N ALA A 136 4.45 5.06 -21.11
CA ALA A 136 4.77 6.01 -22.18
C ALA A 136 4.16 5.45 -23.47
N ASP A 137 3.38 6.24 -24.20
CA ASP A 137 2.67 5.81 -25.42
C ASP A 137 1.88 4.50 -25.24
N GLY A 138 1.20 4.37 -24.09
CA GLY A 138 0.43 3.17 -23.73
C GLY A 138 1.27 1.94 -23.35
N LYS A 139 2.61 2.04 -23.36
CA LYS A 139 3.51 0.93 -23.01
C LYS A 139 4.10 1.10 -21.63
N LEU A 140 4.26 0.00 -20.91
CA LEU A 140 4.87 0.01 -19.58
C LEU A 140 6.33 0.50 -19.64
N ARG A 141 6.64 1.52 -18.84
CA ARG A 141 7.97 2.16 -18.75
C ARG A 141 8.62 2.04 -17.38
N GLY A 142 7.85 1.63 -16.37
CA GLY A 142 8.32 1.27 -15.03
C GLY A 142 7.15 0.82 -14.17
N CYS A 143 7.33 -0.19 -13.31
CA CYS A 143 6.33 -0.52 -12.29
C CYS A 143 6.98 -1.20 -11.09
N VAL A 144 6.81 -0.56 -9.92
CA VAL A 144 7.34 -1.05 -8.65
C VAL A 144 6.28 -0.88 -7.56
N GLY A 145 6.26 -1.80 -6.61
CA GLY A 145 5.36 -1.74 -5.47
C GLY A 145 5.91 -2.39 -4.21
N SER A 146 5.07 -2.35 -3.18
CA SER A 146 5.31 -2.92 -1.86
C SER A 146 4.32 -4.06 -1.58
N ILE A 147 4.83 -5.21 -1.14
CA ILE A 147 3.99 -6.35 -0.73
C ILE A 147 3.71 -6.32 0.78
N GLY A 148 4.53 -5.61 1.57
CA GLY A 148 4.30 -5.37 2.99
C GLY A 148 3.68 -4.00 3.23
N ALA A 149 2.78 -3.87 4.22
CA ALA A 149 2.26 -2.58 4.69
C ALA A 149 3.22 -1.98 5.73
N SER A 150 4.45 -1.67 5.32
CA SER A 150 5.49 -1.14 6.22
C SER A 150 5.50 0.38 6.36
N ASN A 151 4.87 1.08 5.40
CA ASN A 151 4.83 2.53 5.29
C ASN A 151 3.39 3.07 5.27
N HIS A 152 3.26 4.34 5.60
CA HIS A 152 2.02 5.09 5.41
C HIS A 152 1.81 5.31 3.91
N LEU A 153 0.56 5.37 3.46
CA LEU A 153 0.20 5.40 2.05
C LEU A 153 0.95 6.47 1.24
N ALA A 154 1.01 7.71 1.71
CA ALA A 154 1.74 8.80 1.03
C ALA A 154 3.24 8.50 0.88
N ALA A 155 3.88 7.95 1.92
CA ALA A 155 5.28 7.58 1.89
C ALA A 155 5.52 6.37 0.97
N ASP A 156 4.64 5.37 0.99
CA ASP A 156 4.73 4.19 0.12
C ASP A 156 4.62 4.58 -1.36
N VAL A 157 3.66 5.47 -1.70
CA VAL A 157 3.53 6.02 -3.06
C VAL A 157 4.77 6.81 -3.47
N THR A 158 5.29 7.66 -2.58
CA THR A 158 6.51 8.43 -2.84
C THR A 158 7.69 7.52 -3.19
N GLN A 159 7.93 6.51 -2.34
CA GLN A 159 9.04 5.59 -2.51
C GLN A 159 8.87 4.72 -3.76
N ASN A 160 7.66 4.21 -4.01
CA ASN A 160 7.39 3.37 -5.18
C ASN A 160 7.42 4.16 -6.48
N ALA A 161 7.02 5.44 -6.49
CA ALA A 161 7.16 6.31 -7.65
C ALA A 161 8.63 6.53 -8.03
N TYR A 162 9.47 6.86 -7.05
CA TYR A 162 10.92 6.99 -7.26
C TYR A 162 11.51 5.67 -7.77
N ARG A 163 11.19 4.55 -7.11
CA ARG A 163 11.70 3.23 -7.53
C ARG A 163 11.23 2.85 -8.94
N ALA A 164 9.98 3.11 -9.29
CA ALA A 164 9.44 2.84 -10.62
C ALA A 164 10.15 3.66 -11.72
N ALA A 165 10.49 4.91 -11.43
CA ALA A 165 11.17 5.80 -12.36
C ALA A 165 12.67 5.51 -12.52
N PHE A 166 13.36 5.10 -11.46
CA PHE A 166 14.83 5.07 -11.44
C PHE A 166 15.46 3.71 -11.10
N GLN A 167 14.70 2.77 -10.54
CA GLN A 167 15.23 1.52 -9.98
C GLN A 167 14.56 0.24 -10.51
N ASP A 168 13.61 0.36 -11.44
CA ASP A 168 13.07 -0.80 -12.14
C ASP A 168 14.12 -1.32 -13.12
N LYS A 169 14.80 -2.42 -12.76
CA LYS A 169 15.93 -3.01 -13.51
C LYS A 169 15.60 -3.39 -14.97
N ARG A 170 14.32 -3.47 -15.32
CA ARG A 170 13.87 -3.79 -16.68
C ARG A 170 14.00 -2.58 -17.63
N PHE A 171 14.13 -1.37 -17.09
CA PHE A 171 14.11 -0.15 -17.87
C PHE A 171 15.25 0.80 -17.46
N LYS A 172 15.61 1.72 -18.37
CA LYS A 172 16.55 2.81 -18.03
C LYS A 172 15.87 3.81 -17.10
N ALA A 173 16.64 4.42 -16.20
CA ALA A 173 16.16 5.53 -15.36
C ALA A 173 15.56 6.66 -16.22
N LEU A 174 14.47 7.26 -15.76
CA LEU A 174 13.85 8.41 -16.44
C LEU A 174 14.74 9.65 -16.35
N THR A 175 14.68 10.45 -17.41
CA THR A 175 15.28 11.79 -17.52
C THR A 175 14.18 12.83 -17.63
N ASP A 176 14.55 14.12 -17.56
CA ASP A 176 13.59 15.22 -17.70
C ASP A 176 12.82 15.17 -19.03
N GLY A 177 13.50 14.83 -20.13
CA GLY A 177 12.89 14.67 -21.45
C GLY A 177 11.94 13.47 -21.54
N ASP A 178 12.02 12.48 -20.64
CA ASP A 178 11.09 11.35 -20.60
C ASP A 178 9.78 11.70 -19.88
N LEU A 179 9.64 12.89 -19.27
CA LEU A 179 8.42 13.25 -18.52
C LEU A 179 7.25 13.66 -19.42
N GLU A 180 7.55 14.08 -20.64
CA GLU A 180 6.53 14.46 -21.61
C GLU A 180 5.79 13.21 -22.10
N GLY A 181 4.45 13.23 -22.05
CA GLY A 181 3.61 12.16 -22.60
C GLY A 181 3.49 10.89 -21.74
N ILE A 182 4.05 10.85 -20.52
CA ILE A 182 3.88 9.69 -19.65
C ILE A 182 2.58 9.74 -18.84
N ASP A 183 1.97 8.57 -18.65
CA ASP A 183 0.85 8.34 -17.75
C ASP A 183 1.34 7.69 -16.45
N LEU A 184 0.93 8.27 -15.33
CA LEU A 184 1.26 7.78 -14.00
C LEU A 184 0.03 7.11 -13.39
N GLY A 185 0.18 5.86 -12.96
CA GLY A 185 -0.85 5.08 -12.29
C GLY A 185 -0.44 4.74 -10.85
N VAL A 186 -1.40 4.80 -9.94
CA VAL A 186 -1.27 4.31 -8.57
C VAL A 186 -2.31 3.23 -8.35
N SER A 187 -1.86 2.06 -7.91
CA SER A 187 -2.72 0.94 -7.52
C SER A 187 -2.58 0.71 -6.02
N ILE A 188 -3.65 0.96 -5.25
CA ILE A 188 -3.73 0.64 -3.83
C ILE A 188 -4.19 -0.81 -3.71
N LEU A 189 -3.54 -1.59 -2.86
CA LEU A 189 -3.86 -3.00 -2.65
C LEU A 189 -4.77 -3.17 -1.43
N SER A 190 -5.76 -4.04 -1.57
CA SER A 190 -6.46 -4.64 -0.44
C SER A 190 -5.50 -5.54 0.37
N THR A 191 -5.92 -6.00 1.55
CA THR A 191 -5.10 -6.93 2.33
C THR A 191 -5.03 -8.27 1.61
N PRO A 192 -3.84 -8.80 1.29
CA PRO A 192 -3.71 -10.11 0.69
C PRO A 192 -4.21 -11.21 1.63
N ARG A 193 -5.02 -12.13 1.11
CA ARG A 193 -5.57 -13.26 1.84
C ARG A 193 -4.97 -14.56 1.34
N PRO A 194 -4.49 -15.44 2.22
CA PRO A 194 -3.99 -16.74 1.80
C PRO A 194 -5.11 -17.50 1.07
N MET A 195 -4.73 -18.24 0.05
CA MET A 195 -5.59 -19.19 -0.65
C MET A 195 -5.22 -20.59 -0.19
N GLU A 196 -6.23 -21.39 0.10
CA GLU A 196 -6.08 -22.81 0.44
C GLU A 196 -6.39 -23.60 -0.83
N PHE A 197 -5.50 -24.50 -1.24
CA PHE A 197 -5.63 -25.30 -2.46
C PHE A 197 -4.78 -26.56 -2.34
N ASP A 198 -5.17 -27.62 -3.03
CA ASP A 198 -4.47 -28.91 -3.00
C ASP A 198 -3.53 -29.08 -4.21
N ASP A 199 -3.93 -28.51 -5.35
CA ASP A 199 -3.19 -28.56 -6.60
C ASP A 199 -3.41 -27.29 -7.46
N GLU A 200 -2.74 -27.23 -8.61
CA GLU A 200 -2.84 -26.09 -9.53
C GLU A 200 -4.25 -25.92 -10.10
N ALA A 201 -4.99 -27.01 -10.31
CA ALA A 201 -6.33 -26.94 -10.85
C ALA A 201 -7.30 -26.32 -9.83
N HIS A 202 -7.24 -26.77 -8.58
CA HIS A 202 -8.03 -26.21 -7.48
C HIS A 202 -7.67 -24.74 -7.23
N LEU A 203 -6.39 -24.37 -7.30
CA LEU A 203 -5.98 -22.95 -7.23
C LEU A 203 -6.60 -22.15 -8.38
N ALA A 204 -6.52 -22.65 -9.62
CA ALA A 204 -7.02 -21.97 -10.81
C ALA A 204 -8.54 -21.73 -10.78
N GLU A 205 -9.31 -22.67 -10.23
CA GLU A 205 -10.78 -22.59 -10.12
C GLU A 205 -11.26 -21.49 -9.16
N GLN A 206 -10.44 -21.13 -8.16
CA GLN A 206 -10.79 -20.11 -7.16
C GLN A 206 -10.52 -18.67 -7.61
N ILE A 207 -9.69 -18.49 -8.64
CA ILE A 207 -9.24 -17.19 -9.12
C ILE A 207 -10.36 -16.53 -9.95
N GLN A 208 -10.63 -15.27 -9.67
CA GLN A 208 -11.57 -14.45 -10.43
C GLN A 208 -10.84 -13.54 -11.42
N PRO A 209 -10.97 -13.79 -12.74
CA PRO A 209 -10.48 -12.88 -13.77
C PRO A 209 -10.97 -11.45 -13.56
N ASP A 210 -10.15 -10.48 -13.99
CA ASP A 210 -10.38 -9.03 -13.90
C ASP A 210 -10.53 -8.45 -12.49
N LYS A 211 -10.45 -9.28 -11.45
CA LYS A 211 -10.57 -8.88 -10.04
C LYS A 211 -9.35 -9.21 -9.22
N ASP A 212 -8.86 -10.44 -9.35
CA ASP A 212 -7.81 -10.95 -8.48
C ASP A 212 -6.41 -10.60 -9.00
N GLY A 213 -5.63 -9.98 -8.14
CA GLY A 213 -4.18 -10.00 -8.18
C GLY A 213 -3.67 -11.10 -7.24
N LEU A 214 -2.51 -11.66 -7.56
CA LEU A 214 -1.92 -12.76 -6.81
C LEU A 214 -0.49 -12.44 -6.41
N ILE A 215 -0.14 -12.83 -5.19
CA ILE A 215 1.24 -12.98 -4.73
C ILE A 215 1.49 -14.47 -4.63
N LEU A 216 2.55 -14.97 -5.28
CA LEU A 216 3.01 -16.35 -5.18
C LEU A 216 4.39 -16.36 -4.55
N SER A 217 4.63 -17.28 -3.62
CA SER A 217 5.92 -17.46 -2.96
C SER A 217 6.24 -18.93 -2.80
N ASP A 218 7.50 -19.30 -3.04
CA ASP A 218 8.05 -20.59 -2.67
C ASP A 218 9.54 -20.46 -2.36
N GLY A 219 9.92 -20.70 -1.11
CA GLY A 219 11.24 -20.33 -0.58
C GLY A 219 11.59 -18.86 -0.86
N ASP A 220 12.74 -18.63 -1.50
CA ASP A 220 13.21 -17.28 -1.88
C ASP A 220 12.59 -16.75 -3.19
N LYS A 221 11.82 -17.58 -3.90
CA LYS A 221 11.18 -17.21 -5.17
C LYS A 221 9.85 -16.54 -4.91
N ARG A 222 9.62 -15.38 -5.54
CA ARG A 222 8.39 -14.62 -5.35
C ARG A 222 7.92 -13.93 -6.62
N GLY A 223 6.66 -14.10 -6.94
CA GLY A 223 5.98 -13.46 -8.06
C GLY A 223 4.81 -12.61 -7.59
N VAL A 224 4.52 -11.51 -8.30
CA VAL A 224 3.32 -10.71 -8.07
C VAL A 224 2.69 -10.30 -9.40
N PHE A 225 1.38 -10.49 -9.52
CA PHE A 225 0.55 -9.91 -10.58
C PHE A 225 -0.56 -9.05 -10.01
N LEU A 226 -0.68 -7.85 -10.58
CA LEU A 226 -1.82 -6.97 -10.36
C LEU A 226 -3.02 -7.44 -11.20
N PRO A 227 -4.26 -7.10 -10.81
CA PRO A 227 -5.46 -7.43 -11.60
C PRO A 227 -5.39 -6.97 -13.07
N VAL A 228 -4.75 -5.83 -13.36
CA VAL A 228 -4.61 -5.32 -14.75
C VAL A 228 -3.94 -6.31 -15.72
N VAL A 229 -3.20 -7.30 -15.21
CA VAL A 229 -2.56 -8.32 -16.05
C VAL A 229 -3.58 -9.21 -16.78
N TRP A 230 -4.82 -9.30 -16.29
CA TRP A 230 -5.91 -10.04 -16.96
C TRP A 230 -6.23 -9.51 -18.37
N GLU A 231 -5.95 -8.23 -18.65
CA GLU A 231 -6.12 -7.67 -20.00
C GLU A 231 -5.28 -8.40 -21.07
N GLN A 232 -4.25 -9.13 -20.66
CA GLN A 232 -3.32 -9.87 -21.54
C GLN A 232 -3.39 -11.39 -21.36
N ILE A 233 -4.22 -11.89 -20.43
CA ILE A 233 -4.30 -13.31 -20.07
C ILE A 233 -5.76 -13.70 -19.91
N SER A 234 -6.21 -14.67 -20.70
CA SER A 234 -7.63 -15.06 -20.74
C SER A 234 -8.00 -16.24 -19.84
N SER A 235 -7.04 -16.94 -19.22
CA SER A 235 -7.35 -18.12 -18.38
C SER A 235 -6.63 -18.10 -17.03
N PRO A 236 -7.30 -18.54 -15.93
CA PRO A 236 -6.66 -18.66 -14.63
C PRO A 236 -5.44 -19.56 -14.57
N ARG A 237 -5.46 -20.68 -15.30
CA ARG A 237 -4.29 -21.57 -15.39
C ARG A 237 -3.10 -20.84 -15.99
N GLU A 238 -3.29 -20.14 -17.11
CA GLU A 238 -2.20 -19.37 -17.73
C GLU A 238 -1.72 -18.23 -16.80
N PHE A 239 -2.62 -17.60 -16.05
CA PHE A 239 -2.27 -16.55 -15.08
C PHE A 239 -1.31 -17.09 -14.00
N VAL A 240 -1.63 -18.26 -13.42
CA VAL A 240 -0.76 -18.94 -12.44
C VAL A 240 0.57 -19.33 -13.06
N ARG A 241 0.57 -19.94 -14.25
CA ARG A 241 1.81 -20.37 -14.93
C ARG A 241 2.73 -19.19 -15.24
N ARG A 242 2.20 -18.09 -15.79
CA ARG A 242 2.99 -16.87 -16.02
C ARG A 242 3.47 -16.23 -14.73
N LEU A 243 2.70 -16.33 -13.65
CA LEU A 243 3.12 -15.83 -12.34
C LEU A 243 4.30 -16.66 -11.78
N LYS A 244 4.28 -17.98 -11.92
CA LYS A 244 5.42 -18.86 -11.59
C LYS A 244 6.67 -18.47 -12.37
N ASN A 245 6.55 -18.30 -13.69
CA ASN A 245 7.67 -17.86 -14.52
C ASN A 245 8.21 -16.49 -14.07
N LYS A 246 7.33 -15.55 -13.74
CA LYS A 246 7.73 -14.24 -13.19
C LYS A 246 8.43 -14.36 -11.83
N ALA A 247 8.07 -15.34 -11.02
CA ALA A 247 8.76 -15.66 -9.77
C ALA A 247 10.14 -16.33 -10.00
N GLY A 248 10.46 -16.70 -11.25
CA GLY A 248 11.66 -17.45 -11.60
C GLY A 248 11.52 -18.96 -11.38
N LEU A 249 10.30 -19.48 -11.45
CA LEU A 249 9.96 -20.91 -11.36
C LEU A 249 9.52 -21.45 -12.74
N PRO A 250 9.77 -22.72 -13.08
CA PRO A 250 9.25 -23.34 -14.30
C PRO A 250 7.72 -23.25 -14.43
N LEU A 251 7.22 -23.25 -15.67
CA LEU A 251 5.78 -23.10 -15.96
C LEU A 251 4.92 -24.27 -15.43
N ASP A 252 5.51 -25.45 -15.30
CA ASP A 252 4.93 -26.70 -14.81
C ASP A 252 5.35 -27.01 -13.35
N TYR A 253 6.08 -26.11 -12.71
CA TYR A 253 6.53 -26.28 -11.33
C TYR A 253 5.36 -26.35 -10.34
N TRP A 254 5.46 -27.27 -9.38
CA TRP A 254 4.56 -27.39 -8.24
C TRP A 254 5.32 -27.87 -7.01
N SER A 255 4.87 -27.45 -5.83
CA SER A 255 5.42 -27.84 -4.54
C SER A 255 4.38 -27.68 -3.44
N ASP A 256 4.42 -28.54 -2.43
CA ASP A 256 3.56 -28.44 -1.23
C ASP A 256 3.91 -27.22 -0.36
N SER A 257 5.09 -26.62 -0.57
CA SER A 257 5.50 -25.37 0.08
C SER A 257 5.00 -24.11 -0.62
N LEU A 258 4.33 -24.25 -1.77
CA LEU A 258 3.87 -23.11 -2.56
C LEU A 258 2.75 -22.36 -1.83
N GLN A 259 2.94 -21.06 -1.63
CA GLN A 259 1.97 -20.20 -0.96
C GLN A 259 1.44 -19.15 -1.92
N VAL A 260 0.11 -18.98 -1.96
CA VAL A 260 -0.55 -17.97 -2.78
C VAL A 260 -1.46 -17.10 -1.92
N TRP A 261 -1.40 -15.79 -2.16
CA TRP A 261 -2.33 -14.82 -1.59
C TRP A 261 -3.06 -14.08 -2.70
N ARG A 262 -4.38 -13.94 -2.55
CA ARG A 262 -5.23 -13.11 -3.43
C ARG A 262 -5.47 -11.74 -2.84
N TYR A 263 -5.57 -10.74 -3.71
CA TYR A 263 -5.94 -9.37 -3.36
C TYR A 263 -6.60 -8.69 -4.56
N THR A 264 -7.39 -7.66 -4.31
CA THR A 264 -7.88 -6.71 -5.33
C THR A 264 -7.11 -5.39 -5.25
N THR A 265 -7.22 -4.55 -6.28
CA THR A 265 -6.69 -3.20 -6.29
C THR A 265 -7.76 -2.15 -6.56
N GLU A 266 -7.53 -0.94 -6.04
CA GLU A 266 -8.13 0.26 -6.58
C GLU A 266 -7.05 0.99 -7.36
N THR A 267 -7.28 1.20 -8.64
CA THR A 267 -6.31 1.80 -9.55
C THR A 267 -6.86 3.09 -10.14
N PHE A 268 -6.03 4.12 -10.18
CA PHE A 268 -6.32 5.39 -10.84
C PHE A 268 -5.04 5.93 -11.48
N SER A 269 -5.20 6.65 -12.58
CA SER A 269 -4.10 7.21 -13.35
C SER A 269 -4.37 8.64 -13.77
N ALA A 270 -3.30 9.37 -14.09
CA ALA A 270 -3.38 10.65 -14.75
C ALA A 270 -2.12 10.87 -15.61
N LYS A 271 -2.25 11.75 -16.61
CA LYS A 271 -1.09 12.27 -17.33
C LYS A 271 -0.14 12.98 -16.39
N PHE A 272 1.15 12.78 -16.59
CA PHE A 272 2.17 13.50 -15.87
C PHE A 272 2.05 15.00 -16.19
N SER A 273 1.83 15.80 -15.16
CA SER A 273 1.63 17.24 -15.36
C SER A 273 2.98 17.93 -15.57
N PRO A 274 3.04 19.01 -16.35
CA PRO A 274 4.21 19.89 -16.36
C PRO A 274 4.45 20.48 -14.97
N ALA A 275 5.68 20.89 -14.68
CA ALA A 275 5.93 21.65 -13.48
C ALA A 275 5.13 22.94 -13.49
N THR A 276 4.23 23.12 -12.52
CA THR A 276 3.58 24.39 -12.29
C THR A 276 4.68 25.34 -11.82
N THR A 277 5.11 26.25 -12.69
CA THR A 277 5.90 27.42 -12.31
C THR A 277 5.05 28.22 -11.33
N SER A 278 5.32 28.03 -10.04
CA SER A 278 4.76 28.80 -8.92
C SER A 278 5.89 29.59 -8.31
#